data_AF-A0A3D8Q9S7-F1
#
_entry.id   AF-A0A3D8Q9S7-F1
#
_cell.length_a   1.000
_cell.length_b   1.000
_cell.length_c   1.000
_cell.angle_alpha   90.00
_cell.angle_beta   90.00
_cell.angle_gamma   90.00
#
_symmetry.space_group_name_H-M   'P 1'
#
loop_
_entity.id
_entity.type
_entity.pdbx_description
1 polymer ?
#
loop_
_entity_poly.entity_id
_entity_poly.type
_entity_poly.pdbx_seq_one_letter_code
_entity_poly.pdbx_strand_id
1 'polypeptide(L)'
;MSSVTSTGSSNGTTIISGPDVIQKTDFYVKAGILHPIVVGSIAVIALFSYLRLGSNRSVAPITVFDWVINVALGSTLAGIVNGNSLVRGLLALATMLGFQYITSTLASRFNQRLAWVFQGPPLVVAFRGTMLTNIMKKHRISPSDVNAALRQHGVLNICQVECGIIEPNGKFSIFTTKQLEDAGVDADVLTTVPAYKALCEEESRTGRSRSTGFGNSDEERGEMRRGKDQASPNMDSAANEVS
;
A
#
# COMPACT_ATOMS: atom_id res chain seq x y z
N MET A 1 92.11 16.23 -6.65
CA MET A 1 91.66 15.26 -7.68
C MET A 1 90.20 15.53 -7.92
N SER A 2 89.93 16.17 -9.05
CA SER A 2 88.65 16.63 -9.53
C SER A 2 88.05 15.57 -10.44
N SER A 3 86.76 15.29 -10.30
CA SER A 3 85.95 14.80 -11.42
C SER A 3 84.52 15.25 -11.24
N VAL A 4 84.30 16.50 -11.65
CA VAL A 4 82.99 17.05 -11.97
C VAL A 4 82.55 16.40 -13.27
N THR A 5 81.52 15.57 -13.22
CA THR A 5 80.86 15.06 -14.42
C THR A 5 79.74 16.03 -14.77
N SER A 6 80.05 16.95 -15.69
CA SER A 6 79.09 17.84 -16.33
C SER A 6 78.44 17.09 -17.49
N THR A 7 77.16 16.78 -17.39
CA THR A 7 76.29 16.59 -18.55
C THR A 7 75.20 17.63 -18.48
N GLY A 8 75.40 18.71 -19.23
CA GLY A 8 74.41 19.74 -19.44
C GLY A 8 73.26 19.22 -20.30
N SER A 9 72.04 19.38 -19.81
CA SER A 9 70.86 19.57 -20.66
C SER A 9 70.10 20.75 -20.09
N SER A 10 70.23 21.88 -20.77
CA SER A 10 69.51 23.12 -20.51
C SER A 10 68.01 22.88 -20.61
N ASN A 11 67.30 23.09 -19.51
CA ASN A 11 66.05 23.84 -19.43
C ASN A 11 65.73 24.02 -17.93
N GLY A 12 65.92 25.24 -17.44
CA GLY A 12 65.84 25.58 -16.02
C GLY A 12 64.45 25.33 -15.44
N THR A 13 64.32 24.27 -14.63
CA THR A 13 63.31 24.17 -13.58
C THR A 13 63.88 23.30 -12.46
N THR A 14 64.52 23.95 -11.48
CA THR A 14 64.95 23.28 -10.25
C THR A 14 63.71 23.01 -9.43
N ILE A 15 63.25 21.76 -9.38
CA ILE A 15 62.10 21.37 -8.56
C ILE A 15 62.57 21.25 -7.12
N ILE A 16 62.41 22.33 -6.37
CA ILE A 16 62.63 22.38 -4.92
C ILE A 16 61.49 21.64 -4.21
N SER A 17 61.71 20.37 -3.85
CA SER A 17 60.82 19.61 -2.97
C SER A 17 60.97 20.09 -1.52
N GLY A 18 60.21 21.10 -1.13
CA GLY A 18 60.02 21.51 0.26
C GLY A 18 58.84 20.79 0.92
N PRO A 19 58.84 20.58 2.25
CA PRO A 19 57.78 19.87 2.98
C PRO A 19 56.43 20.62 3.09
N ASP A 20 56.33 21.82 2.52
CA ASP A 20 55.16 22.73 2.63
C ASP A 20 54.61 23.20 1.28
N VAL A 21 54.87 22.44 0.20
CA VAL A 21 54.20 22.71 -1.08
C VAL A 21 52.79 22.12 -1.00
N ILE A 22 51.79 22.95 -0.68
CA ILE A 22 50.37 22.62 -0.84
C ILE A 22 50.19 22.21 -2.32
N GLN A 23 50.24 20.92 -2.58
CA GLN A 23 50.10 20.43 -3.94
C GLN A 23 48.67 20.70 -4.39
N LYS A 24 48.49 21.25 -5.60
CA LYS A 24 47.16 21.42 -6.20
C LYS A 24 46.36 20.11 -6.19
N THR A 25 47.03 18.96 -6.18
CA THR A 25 46.44 17.62 -6.04
C THR A 25 45.57 17.49 -4.79
N ASP A 26 45.96 18.03 -3.64
CA ASP A 26 45.15 18.01 -2.41
C ASP A 26 43.90 18.90 -2.53
N PHE A 27 44.01 20.04 -3.24
CA PHE A 27 42.88 20.90 -3.55
C PHE A 27 41.91 20.24 -4.52
N TYR A 28 42.40 19.54 -5.56
CA TYR A 28 41.54 18.81 -6.52
C TYR A 28 40.93 17.56 -5.91
N VAL A 29 41.62 16.86 -5.00
CA VAL A 29 41.06 15.73 -4.25
C VAL A 29 39.99 16.21 -3.26
N LYS A 30 40.25 17.28 -2.50
CA LYS A 30 39.24 17.88 -1.62
C LYS A 30 38.07 18.50 -2.40
N ALA A 31 38.32 19.21 -3.50
CA ALA A 31 37.28 19.75 -4.39
C ALA A 31 36.50 18.63 -5.08
N GLY A 32 37.16 17.51 -5.37
CA GLY A 32 36.54 16.29 -5.90
C GLY A 32 35.59 15.63 -4.90
N ILE A 33 35.87 15.71 -3.59
CA ILE A 33 34.97 15.25 -2.51
C ILE A 33 33.88 16.28 -2.20
N LEU A 34 34.20 17.58 -2.31
CA LEU A 34 33.25 18.67 -2.06
C LEU A 34 32.12 18.69 -3.10
N HIS A 35 32.44 18.37 -4.36
CA HIS A 35 31.48 18.33 -5.46
C HIS A 35 30.27 17.40 -5.19
N PRO A 36 30.43 16.10 -4.92
CA PRO A 36 29.31 15.21 -4.65
C PRO A 36 28.55 15.57 -3.37
N ILE A 37 29.21 16.16 -2.37
CA ILE A 37 28.55 16.62 -1.14
C ILE A 37 27.60 17.79 -1.44
N VAL A 38 28.08 18.82 -2.15
CA VAL A 38 27.27 19.99 -2.50
C VAL A 38 26.16 19.62 -3.49
N VAL A 39 26.52 18.93 -4.58
CA VAL A 39 25.56 18.50 -5.61
C VAL A 39 24.53 17.53 -5.04
N GLY A 40 24.96 16.56 -4.25
CA GLY A 40 24.08 15.60 -3.59
C GLY A 40 23.13 16.27 -2.61
N SER A 41 23.61 17.22 -1.80
CA SER A 41 22.75 17.97 -0.88
C SER A 41 21.68 18.75 -1.63
N ILE A 42 22.04 19.46 -2.71
CA ILE A 42 21.08 20.21 -3.55
C ILE A 42 20.06 19.26 -4.19
N ALA A 43 20.51 18.13 -4.73
CA ALA A 43 19.64 17.16 -5.38
C ALA A 43 18.66 16.49 -4.40
N VAL A 44 19.13 16.13 -3.19
CA VAL A 44 18.29 15.59 -2.11
C VAL A 44 17.28 16.62 -1.63
N ILE A 45 17.68 17.88 -1.43
CA ILE A 45 16.77 18.95 -1.03
C ILE A 45 15.71 19.18 -2.11
N ALA A 46 16.11 19.25 -3.39
CA ALA A 46 15.18 19.41 -4.51
C ALA A 46 14.17 18.24 -4.57
N LEU A 47 14.65 17.01 -4.43
CA LEU A 47 13.82 15.82 -4.39
C LEU A 47 12.85 15.84 -3.19
N PHE A 48 13.34 16.18 -2.00
CA PHE A 48 12.54 16.29 -0.79
C PHE A 48 11.45 17.37 -0.91
N SER A 49 11.81 18.57 -1.39
CA SER A 49 10.86 19.65 -1.63
C SER A 49 9.74 19.22 -2.58
N TYR A 50 10.08 18.49 -3.65
CA TYR A 50 9.08 17.96 -4.56
C TYR A 50 8.15 16.94 -3.90
N LEU A 51 8.72 15.94 -3.22
CA LEU A 51 7.94 14.91 -2.51
C LEU A 51 7.03 15.55 -1.45
N ARG A 52 7.48 16.62 -0.80
CA ARG A 52 6.69 17.37 0.18
C ARG A 52 5.53 18.12 -0.45
N LEU A 53 5.74 18.79 -1.58
CA LEU A 53 4.71 19.52 -2.33
C LEU A 53 3.58 18.59 -2.82
N GLY A 54 3.90 17.32 -3.11
CA GLY A 54 2.91 16.31 -3.49
C GLY A 54 2.12 15.69 -2.33
N SER A 55 2.48 15.95 -1.06
CA SER A 55 1.98 15.18 0.09
C SER A 55 0.61 15.59 0.65
N ASN A 56 -0.10 16.55 0.04
CA ASN A 56 -1.43 16.97 0.50
C ASN A 56 -2.56 15.94 0.19
N ARG A 57 -2.24 14.68 -0.13
CA ARG A 57 -3.21 13.58 -0.18
C ARG A 57 -2.95 12.58 0.94
N SER A 58 -3.75 12.74 1.98
CA SER A 58 -4.04 11.82 3.07
C SER A 58 -3.94 10.33 2.71
N VAL A 59 -3.15 9.57 3.48
CA VAL A 59 -3.32 8.15 3.89
C VAL A 59 -3.49 7.09 2.77
N ALA A 60 -3.50 7.45 1.49
CA ALA A 60 -3.63 6.51 0.39
C ALA A 60 -2.40 5.59 0.34
N PRO A 61 -2.58 4.26 0.35
CA PRO A 61 -1.45 3.35 0.22
C PRO A 61 -0.71 3.56 -1.11
N ILE A 62 0.62 3.65 -1.02
CA ILE A 62 1.52 3.79 -2.17
C ILE A 62 1.29 2.61 -3.13
N THR A 63 1.06 2.88 -4.41
CA THR A 63 0.84 1.83 -5.42
C THR A 63 2.16 1.11 -5.77
N VAL A 64 2.08 -0.10 -6.32
CA VAL A 64 3.29 -0.83 -6.78
C VAL A 64 4.06 -0.02 -7.83
N PHE A 65 3.34 0.70 -8.68
CA PHE A 65 3.92 1.57 -9.68
C PHE A 65 4.74 2.72 -9.06
N ASP A 66 4.21 3.36 -8.02
CA ASP A 66 4.91 4.40 -7.27
C ASP A 66 6.19 3.88 -6.61
N TRP A 67 6.18 2.63 -6.13
CA TRP A 67 7.37 1.96 -5.60
C TRP A 67 8.48 1.80 -6.64
N VAL A 68 8.13 1.38 -7.87
CA VAL A 68 9.11 1.23 -8.95
C VAL A 68 9.75 2.58 -9.31
N ILE A 69 8.95 3.66 -9.39
CA ILE A 69 9.48 5.00 -9.63
C ILE A 69 10.42 5.42 -8.50
N ASN A 70 10.04 5.22 -7.23
CA ASN A 70 10.88 5.61 -6.09
C ASN A 70 12.25 4.92 -6.11
N VAL A 71 12.30 3.64 -6.49
CA VAL A 71 13.57 2.92 -6.65
C VAL A 71 14.41 3.51 -7.79
N ALA A 72 13.79 3.81 -8.93
CA ALA A 72 14.48 4.40 -10.07
C ALA A 72 14.92 5.86 -9.82
N LEU A 73 14.18 6.63 -9.01
CA LEU A 73 14.60 7.95 -8.51
C LEU A 73 15.88 7.84 -7.69
N GLY A 74 15.99 6.84 -6.81
CA GLY A 74 17.21 6.57 -6.05
C GLY A 74 18.42 6.28 -6.94
N SER A 75 18.24 5.43 -7.96
CA SER A 75 19.29 5.15 -8.96
C SER A 75 19.69 6.41 -9.75
N THR A 76 18.71 7.24 -10.11
CA THR A 76 18.94 8.49 -10.85
C THR A 76 19.67 9.52 -9.99
N LEU A 77 19.31 9.62 -8.70
CA LEU A 77 19.96 10.48 -7.73
C LEU A 77 21.43 10.08 -7.53
N ALA A 78 21.72 8.77 -7.42
CA ALA A 78 23.10 8.28 -7.38
C ALA A 78 23.88 8.65 -8.65
N GLY A 79 23.24 8.56 -9.82
CA GLY A 79 23.81 8.99 -11.10
C GLY A 79 24.11 10.50 -11.16
N ILE A 80 23.31 11.35 -10.51
CA ILE A 80 23.57 12.80 -10.40
C ILE A 80 24.80 13.07 -9.55
N VAL A 81 24.89 12.43 -8.39
CA VAL A 81 25.99 12.64 -7.44
C VAL A 81 27.33 12.22 -8.06
N ASN A 82 27.33 11.16 -8.86
CA ASN A 82 28.52 10.62 -9.51
C ASN A 82 28.80 11.21 -10.91
N GLY A 83 27.87 11.99 -11.46
CA GLY A 83 27.92 12.49 -12.83
C GLY A 83 28.45 13.92 -12.94
N ASN A 84 28.90 14.28 -14.14
CA ASN A 84 29.45 15.63 -14.41
C ASN A 84 28.38 16.64 -14.88
N SER A 85 27.11 16.24 -15.01
CA SER A 85 26.06 17.09 -15.55
C SER A 85 24.81 17.10 -14.67
N LEU A 86 24.79 18.07 -13.75
CA LEU A 86 23.65 18.33 -12.85
C LEU A 86 22.35 18.53 -13.63
N VAL A 87 22.41 19.28 -14.74
CA VAL A 87 21.25 19.62 -15.57
C VAL A 87 20.56 18.38 -16.13
N ARG A 88 21.33 17.42 -16.65
CA ARG A 88 20.77 16.19 -17.22
C ARG A 88 20.06 15.35 -16.17
N GLY A 89 20.64 15.24 -14.99
CA GLY A 89 20.02 14.45 -13.95
C GLY A 89 18.87 15.17 -13.23
N LEU A 90 18.92 16.49 -13.05
CA LEU A 90 17.75 17.26 -12.61
C LEU A 90 16.59 17.15 -13.60
N LEU A 91 16.87 17.18 -14.91
CA LEU A 91 15.85 16.93 -15.94
C LEU A 91 15.28 15.52 -15.82
N ALA A 92 16.13 14.49 -15.64
CA ALA A 92 15.67 13.12 -15.45
C ALA A 92 14.77 12.97 -14.21
N LEU A 93 15.16 13.56 -13.07
CA LEU A 93 14.32 13.62 -11.87
C LEU A 93 12.99 14.32 -12.18
N ALA A 94 13.02 15.49 -12.80
CA ALA A 94 11.81 16.23 -13.16
C ALA A 94 10.88 15.43 -14.09
N THR A 95 11.42 14.68 -15.04
CA THR A 95 10.64 13.81 -15.93
C THR A 95 9.99 12.65 -15.17
N MET A 96 10.74 11.94 -14.32
CA MET A 96 10.19 10.83 -13.53
C MET A 96 9.11 11.31 -12.56
N LEU A 97 9.38 12.42 -11.88
CA LEU A 97 8.45 13.06 -10.96
C LEU A 97 7.20 13.58 -11.70
N GLY A 98 7.38 14.21 -12.86
CA GLY A 98 6.29 14.59 -13.75
C GLY A 98 5.43 13.41 -14.16
N PHE A 99 6.04 12.25 -14.46
CA PHE A 99 5.30 11.03 -14.76
C PHE A 99 4.44 10.58 -13.57
N GLN A 100 4.99 10.62 -12.35
CA GLN A 100 4.26 10.27 -11.14
C GLN A 100 3.09 11.23 -10.84
N TYR A 101 3.28 12.53 -11.09
CA TYR A 101 2.21 13.50 -11.01
C TYR A 101 1.11 13.21 -12.03
N ILE A 102 1.48 12.95 -13.29
CA ILE A 102 0.54 12.63 -14.36
C ILE A 102 -0.26 11.38 -14.00
N THR A 103 0.38 10.29 -13.58
CA THR A 103 -0.33 9.05 -13.22
C THR A 103 -1.27 9.25 -12.05
N SER A 104 -0.87 10.00 -11.02
CA SER A 104 -1.73 10.34 -9.86
C SER A 104 -2.92 11.22 -10.23
N THR A 105 -2.70 12.24 -11.07
CA THR A 105 -3.78 13.08 -11.60
C THR A 105 -4.72 12.25 -12.45
N LEU A 106 -4.19 11.43 -13.35
CA LEU A 106 -4.98 10.59 -14.26
C LEU A 106 -5.83 9.58 -13.48
N ALA A 107 -5.25 8.91 -12.49
CA ALA A 107 -5.98 7.95 -11.65
C ALA A 107 -7.11 8.61 -10.85
N SER A 108 -6.98 9.88 -10.47
CA SER A 108 -8.00 10.58 -9.66
C SER A 108 -9.05 11.36 -10.46
N ARG A 109 -8.74 11.75 -11.69
CA ARG A 109 -9.64 12.55 -12.55
C ARG A 109 -10.41 11.72 -13.56
N PHE A 110 -9.91 10.53 -13.90
CA PHE A 110 -10.50 9.68 -14.95
C PHE A 110 -11.23 8.47 -14.36
N ASN A 111 -12.08 7.86 -15.18
CA ASN A 111 -12.88 6.69 -14.81
C ASN A 111 -12.03 5.57 -14.17
N GLN A 112 -12.62 4.87 -13.19
CA GLN A 112 -11.98 3.77 -12.44
C GLN A 112 -11.26 2.74 -13.33
N ARG A 113 -11.76 2.51 -14.54
CA ARG A 113 -11.13 1.60 -15.52
C ARG A 113 -9.76 2.06 -16.01
N LEU A 114 -9.55 3.36 -16.16
CA LEU A 114 -8.24 3.90 -16.56
C LEU A 114 -7.25 3.84 -15.38
N ALA A 115 -7.73 4.03 -14.16
CA ALA A 115 -6.92 3.83 -12.96
C ALA A 115 -6.42 2.37 -12.85
N TRP A 116 -7.24 1.39 -13.24
CA TRP A 116 -6.83 -0.02 -13.27
C TRP A 116 -5.73 -0.37 -14.27
N VAL A 117 -5.49 0.46 -15.30
CA VAL A 117 -4.35 0.24 -16.22
C VAL A 117 -3.03 0.41 -15.47
N PHE A 118 -2.96 1.36 -14.54
CA PHE A 118 -1.75 1.66 -13.79
C PHE A 118 -1.68 0.93 -12.44
N GLN A 119 -2.82 0.71 -11.79
CA GLN A 119 -2.89 0.17 -10.43
C GLN A 119 -3.38 -1.29 -10.40
N GLY A 120 -4.08 -1.75 -11.44
CA GLY A 120 -4.82 -3.01 -11.42
C GLY A 120 -6.19 -2.87 -10.73
N PRO A 121 -7.17 -3.74 -11.06
CA PRO A 121 -8.44 -3.78 -10.35
C PRO A 121 -8.31 -4.51 -9.00
N PRO A 122 -9.15 -4.17 -8.01
CA PRO A 122 -9.26 -4.95 -6.77
C PRO A 122 -9.70 -6.39 -7.09
N LEU A 123 -9.13 -7.36 -6.37
CA LEU A 123 -9.33 -8.78 -6.60
C LEU A 123 -10.04 -9.44 -5.41
N VAL A 124 -11.20 -10.05 -5.63
CA VAL A 124 -11.89 -10.82 -4.58
C VAL A 124 -11.27 -12.21 -4.49
N VAL A 125 -10.74 -12.56 -3.32
CA VAL A 125 -10.08 -13.85 -3.05
C VAL A 125 -10.88 -14.75 -2.12
N ALA A 126 -11.75 -14.16 -1.29
CA ALA A 126 -12.68 -14.89 -0.45
C ALA A 126 -14.06 -14.25 -0.54
N PHE A 127 -15.09 -15.08 -0.57
CA PHE A 127 -16.48 -14.65 -0.65
C PHE A 127 -17.33 -15.60 0.19
N ARG A 128 -18.11 -15.05 1.11
CA ARG A 128 -19.10 -15.77 1.93
C ARG A 128 -18.57 -17.03 2.60
N GLY A 129 -17.42 -16.91 3.23
CA GLY A 129 -16.76 -18.01 3.95
C GLY A 129 -16.03 -19.00 3.07
N THR A 130 -15.98 -18.79 1.76
CA THR A 130 -15.30 -19.67 0.79
C THR A 130 -14.15 -18.96 0.10
N MET A 131 -13.00 -19.65 -0.02
CA MET A 131 -11.86 -19.15 -0.78
C MET A 131 -12.03 -19.43 -2.26
N LEU A 132 -11.89 -18.40 -3.11
CA LEU A 132 -12.04 -18.47 -4.56
C LEU A 132 -10.76 -19.02 -5.19
N THR A 133 -10.55 -20.32 -5.01
CA THR A 133 -9.30 -21.03 -5.38
C THR A 133 -8.90 -20.85 -6.86
N ASN A 134 -9.87 -20.78 -7.78
CA ASN A 134 -9.60 -20.54 -9.20
C ASN A 134 -8.97 -19.15 -9.44
N ILE A 135 -9.50 -18.12 -8.77
CA ILE A 135 -8.99 -16.76 -8.87
C ILE A 135 -7.60 -16.68 -8.21
N MET A 136 -7.46 -17.26 -7.03
CA MET A 136 -6.18 -17.30 -6.31
C MET A 136 -5.06 -17.95 -7.13
N LYS A 137 -5.33 -19.10 -7.77
CA LYS A 137 -4.37 -19.78 -8.66
C LYS A 137 -3.95 -18.92 -9.84
N LYS A 138 -4.90 -18.24 -10.50
CA LYS A 138 -4.62 -17.33 -11.63
C LYS A 138 -3.70 -16.19 -11.24
N HIS A 139 -3.84 -15.68 -10.01
CA HIS A 139 -3.07 -14.56 -9.48
C HIS A 139 -1.90 -15.00 -8.58
N ARG A 140 -1.55 -16.29 -8.57
CA ARG A 140 -0.43 -16.87 -7.80
C ARG A 140 -0.49 -16.59 -6.28
N ILE A 141 -1.69 -16.50 -5.74
CA ILE A 141 -1.94 -16.28 -4.31
C ILE A 141 -2.09 -17.66 -3.65
N SER A 142 -1.33 -17.90 -2.59
CA SER A 142 -1.44 -19.14 -1.83
C SER A 142 -2.54 -19.05 -0.75
N PRO A 143 -3.18 -20.17 -0.38
CA PRO A 143 -4.08 -20.20 0.79
C PRO A 143 -3.39 -19.75 2.08
N SER A 144 -2.08 -19.98 2.20
CA SER A 144 -1.26 -19.48 3.32
C SER A 144 -1.23 -17.95 3.39
N ASP A 145 -1.22 -17.25 2.26
CA ASP A 145 -1.23 -15.77 2.23
C ASP A 145 -2.56 -15.23 2.76
N VAL A 146 -3.68 -15.84 2.32
CA VAL A 146 -5.01 -15.48 2.82
C VAL A 146 -5.11 -15.77 4.32
N ASN A 147 -4.63 -16.92 4.78
CA ASN A 147 -4.61 -17.26 6.21
C ASN A 147 -3.72 -16.32 7.03
N ALA A 148 -2.59 -15.86 6.48
CA ALA A 148 -1.75 -14.85 7.13
C ALA A 148 -2.49 -13.51 7.24
N ALA A 149 -3.17 -13.09 6.18
CA ALA A 149 -3.99 -11.89 6.17
C ALA A 149 -5.14 -11.98 7.19
N LEU A 150 -5.82 -13.13 7.31
CA LEU A 150 -6.84 -13.36 8.33
C LEU A 150 -6.30 -13.16 9.75
N ARG A 151 -5.13 -13.73 10.04
CA ARG A 151 -4.46 -13.55 11.35
C ARG A 151 -4.12 -12.09 11.62
N GLN A 152 -3.64 -11.34 10.62
CA GLN A 152 -3.35 -9.91 10.77
C GLN A 152 -4.61 -9.09 11.11
N HIS A 153 -5.78 -9.53 10.66
CA HIS A 153 -7.07 -8.89 10.93
C HIS A 153 -7.80 -9.49 12.14
N GLY A 154 -7.16 -10.41 12.89
CA GLY A 154 -7.76 -11.05 14.07
C GLY A 154 -8.87 -12.06 13.75
N VAL A 155 -9.01 -12.49 12.49
CA VAL A 155 -10.01 -13.47 12.07
C VAL A 155 -9.39 -14.86 12.12
N LEU A 156 -9.98 -15.76 12.91
CA LEU A 156 -9.45 -17.12 13.11
C LEU A 156 -10.06 -18.15 12.16
N ASN A 157 -11.25 -17.89 11.64
CA ASN A 157 -11.98 -18.82 10.79
C ASN A 157 -12.47 -18.12 9.53
N ILE A 158 -12.14 -18.70 8.36
CA ILE A 158 -12.60 -18.21 7.06
C ILE A 158 -14.13 -18.13 6.99
N CYS A 159 -14.88 -19.00 7.68
CA CYS A 159 -16.33 -19.00 7.68
C CYS A 159 -16.96 -17.68 8.17
N GLN A 160 -16.23 -16.89 8.96
CA GLN A 160 -16.67 -15.58 9.46
C GLN A 160 -16.49 -14.46 8.43
N VAL A 161 -15.75 -14.71 7.35
CA VAL A 161 -15.41 -13.72 6.32
C VAL A 161 -16.56 -13.62 5.32
N GLU A 162 -17.10 -12.42 5.17
CA GLU A 162 -18.06 -12.11 4.11
C GLU A 162 -17.33 -11.82 2.79
N CYS A 163 -16.27 -11.02 2.85
CA CYS A 163 -15.50 -10.65 1.67
C CYS A 163 -14.01 -10.47 2.02
N GLY A 164 -13.13 -11.11 1.25
CA GLY A 164 -11.69 -10.88 1.29
C GLY A 164 -11.23 -10.32 -0.06
N ILE A 165 -10.62 -9.15 -0.03
CA ILE A 165 -10.23 -8.38 -1.23
C ILE A 165 -8.73 -8.12 -1.16
N ILE A 166 -8.05 -8.27 -2.28
CA ILE A 166 -6.69 -7.74 -2.47
C ILE A 166 -6.80 -6.42 -3.21
N GLU A 167 -6.31 -5.37 -2.56
CA GLU A 167 -6.28 -4.02 -3.12
C GLU A 167 -5.15 -3.88 -4.16
N PRO A 168 -5.22 -2.86 -5.04
CA PRO A 168 -4.18 -2.55 -6.01
C PRO A 168 -2.76 -2.35 -5.42
N ASN A 169 -2.69 -1.98 -4.15
CA ASN A 169 -1.45 -1.83 -3.39
C ASN A 169 -0.90 -3.16 -2.82
N GLY A 170 -1.58 -4.28 -3.06
CA GLY A 170 -1.22 -5.62 -2.58
C GLY A 170 -1.64 -5.96 -1.15
N LYS A 171 -2.29 -5.04 -0.42
CA LYS A 171 -2.82 -5.30 0.91
C LYS A 171 -4.13 -6.07 0.82
N PHE A 172 -4.39 -6.86 1.86
CA PHE A 172 -5.64 -7.56 2.05
C PHE A 172 -6.60 -6.68 2.85
N SER A 173 -7.82 -6.50 2.33
CA SER A 173 -8.97 -5.95 3.03
C SER A 173 -9.90 -7.12 3.37
N ILE A 174 -10.21 -7.31 4.65
CA ILE A 174 -11.06 -8.42 5.12
C ILE A 174 -12.28 -7.86 5.84
N PHE A 175 -13.46 -8.25 5.36
CA PHE A 175 -14.74 -7.90 5.95
C PHE A 175 -15.43 -9.15 6.47
N THR A 176 -15.81 -9.13 7.74
CA THR A 176 -16.53 -10.22 8.40
C THR A 176 -18.03 -10.01 8.31
N THR A 177 -18.80 -11.09 8.39
CA THR A 177 -20.27 -11.02 8.40
C THR A 177 -20.78 -10.17 9.56
N LYS A 178 -20.17 -10.32 10.76
CA LYS A 178 -20.50 -9.51 11.94
C LYS A 178 -20.28 -8.00 11.71
N GLN A 179 -19.17 -7.61 11.09
CA GLN A 179 -18.92 -6.20 10.79
C GLN A 179 -19.96 -5.60 9.83
N LEU A 180 -20.53 -6.42 8.95
CA LEU A 180 -21.58 -6.00 8.04
C LEU A 180 -22.93 -5.87 8.76
N GLU A 181 -23.23 -6.80 9.66
CA GLU A 181 -24.43 -6.74 10.53
C GLU A 181 -24.40 -5.49 11.42
N ASP A 182 -23.27 -5.22 12.07
CA ASP A 182 -23.08 -4.07 12.95
C ASP A 182 -23.16 -2.72 12.21
N ALA A 183 -22.83 -2.69 10.91
CA ALA A 183 -22.84 -1.48 10.07
C ALA A 183 -24.21 -1.19 9.42
N GLY A 184 -25.16 -2.13 9.46
CA GLY A 184 -26.41 -2.06 8.70
C GLY A 184 -26.28 -2.62 7.28
N VAL A 185 -27.41 -3.08 6.73
CA VAL A 185 -27.50 -3.96 5.54
C VAL A 185 -26.93 -3.36 4.23
N ASP A 186 -26.73 -2.05 4.14
CA ASP A 186 -26.19 -1.41 2.93
C ASP A 186 -24.67 -1.29 2.97
N ALA A 187 -24.00 -2.39 2.64
CA ALA A 187 -22.57 -2.41 2.37
C ALA A 187 -22.25 -1.78 1.00
N ASP A 188 -22.64 -0.52 0.78
CA ASP A 188 -22.34 0.24 -0.45
C ASP A 188 -20.82 0.22 -0.76
N VAL A 189 -20.00 0.16 0.29
CA VAL A 189 -18.55 0.00 0.17
C VAL A 189 -18.16 -1.27 -0.59
N LEU A 190 -18.84 -2.40 -0.38
CA LEU A 190 -18.50 -3.66 -1.06
C LEU A 190 -19.05 -3.71 -2.49
N THR A 191 -20.20 -3.10 -2.76
CA THR A 191 -20.80 -3.05 -4.10
C THR A 191 -20.02 -2.16 -5.06
N THR A 192 -19.21 -1.23 -4.55
CA THR A 192 -18.26 -0.46 -5.37
C THR A 192 -17.21 -1.33 -6.05
N VAL A 193 -16.95 -2.53 -5.51
CA VAL A 193 -16.00 -3.49 -6.08
C VAL A 193 -16.72 -4.33 -7.14
N PRO A 194 -16.42 -4.15 -8.44
CA PRO A 194 -17.20 -4.78 -9.51
C PRO A 194 -17.15 -6.30 -9.47
N ALA A 195 -16.02 -6.87 -9.04
CA ALA A 195 -15.85 -8.30 -8.87
C ALA A 195 -16.75 -8.87 -7.76
N TYR A 196 -16.94 -8.13 -6.65
CA TYR A 196 -17.87 -8.54 -5.58
C TYR A 196 -19.31 -8.51 -6.08
N LYS A 197 -19.71 -7.43 -6.76
CA LYS A 197 -21.05 -7.31 -7.34
C LYS A 197 -21.38 -8.44 -8.31
N ALA A 198 -20.44 -8.81 -9.18
CA ALA A 198 -20.62 -9.91 -10.13
C ALA A 198 -20.84 -11.26 -9.43
N LEU A 199 -20.12 -11.53 -8.33
CA LEU A 199 -20.28 -12.75 -7.55
C LEU A 199 -21.66 -12.80 -6.86
N CYS A 200 -22.14 -11.68 -6.32
CA CYS A 200 -23.48 -11.58 -5.75
C CYS A 200 -24.58 -11.84 -6.80
N GLU A 201 -24.43 -11.29 -8.01
CA GLU A 201 -25.36 -11.52 -9.13
C GLU A 201 -25.36 -12.98 -9.60
N GLU A 202 -24.20 -13.63 -9.64
CA GLU A 202 -24.06 -15.05 -10.01
C GLU A 202 -24.71 -15.98 -8.98
N GLU A 203 -24.53 -15.71 -7.68
CA GLU A 203 -25.16 -16.48 -6.61
C GLU A 203 -26.69 -16.33 -6.64
N SER A 204 -27.18 -15.11 -6.90
CA SER A 204 -28.61 -14.83 -7.04
C SER A 204 -29.23 -15.59 -8.23
N ARG A 205 -28.50 -15.68 -9.36
CA ARG A 205 -28.93 -16.42 -10.55
C ARG A 205 -28.92 -17.94 -10.37
N THR A 206 -27.98 -18.45 -9.58
CA THR A 206 -27.82 -19.89 -9.34
C THR A 206 -28.76 -20.42 -8.25
N GLY A 207 -29.57 -19.55 -7.63
CA GLY A 207 -30.51 -19.91 -6.57
C GLY A 207 -29.80 -20.47 -5.33
N ARG A 208 -28.48 -20.28 -5.23
CA ARG A 208 -27.65 -20.74 -4.13
C ARG A 208 -27.77 -19.74 -2.98
N SER A 209 -29.01 -19.51 -2.52
CA SER A 209 -29.22 -18.70 -1.33
C SER A 209 -28.53 -19.41 -0.18
N ARG A 210 -27.65 -18.70 0.52
CA ARG A 210 -27.38 -19.04 1.91
C ARG A 210 -28.74 -19.25 2.59
N SER A 211 -28.86 -20.32 3.35
CA SER A 211 -29.62 -20.28 4.59
C SER A 211 -28.94 -19.23 5.46
N THR A 212 -29.14 -17.96 5.12
CA THR A 212 -28.89 -16.90 6.07
C THR A 212 -29.81 -17.26 7.24
N GLY A 213 -29.24 -17.38 8.43
CA GLY A 213 -30.00 -17.20 9.67
C GLY A 213 -30.52 -15.76 9.74
N PHE A 214 -31.18 -15.30 8.68
CA PHE A 214 -32.07 -14.16 8.62
C PHE A 214 -33.46 -14.64 9.06
N GLY A 215 -33.48 -15.42 10.14
CA GLY A 215 -34.67 -15.84 10.85
C GLY A 215 -34.75 -15.00 12.10
N ASN A 216 -35.33 -13.81 11.98
CA ASN A 216 -36.35 -13.37 12.92
C ASN A 216 -35.99 -13.42 14.42
N SER A 217 -34.82 -12.92 14.82
CA SER A 217 -34.48 -12.77 16.24
C SER A 217 -35.35 -11.72 16.97
N ASP A 218 -36.14 -10.93 16.23
CA ASP A 218 -37.12 -10.00 16.81
C ASP A 218 -38.52 -10.61 16.99
N GLU A 219 -38.88 -11.67 16.26
CA GLU A 219 -40.19 -12.34 16.41
C GLU A 219 -40.17 -13.44 17.50
N GLU A 220 -39.06 -14.18 17.64
CA GLU A 220 -38.90 -15.14 18.76
C GLU A 220 -38.83 -14.47 20.14
N ARG A 221 -38.31 -13.23 20.22
CA ARG A 221 -38.30 -12.45 21.47
C ARG A 221 -39.68 -11.88 21.83
N GLY A 222 -40.56 -11.71 20.85
CA GLY A 222 -41.95 -11.29 21.02
C GLY A 222 -42.85 -12.43 21.51
N GLU A 223 -42.66 -13.64 20.97
CA GLU A 223 -43.44 -14.81 21.37
C GLU A 223 -43.06 -15.33 22.77
N MET A 224 -41.77 -15.29 23.13
CA MET A 224 -41.32 -15.72 24.46
C MET A 224 -41.80 -14.77 25.58
N ARG A 225 -42.11 -13.51 25.25
CA ARG A 225 -42.74 -12.55 26.18
C ARG A 225 -44.26 -12.75 26.25
N ARG A 226 -44.93 -13.04 25.14
CA ARG A 226 -46.38 -13.32 25.13
C ARG A 226 -46.76 -14.63 25.81
N GLY A 227 -45.91 -15.65 25.75
CA GLY A 227 -46.16 -16.95 26.39
C GLY A 227 -46.03 -16.95 27.92
N LYS A 228 -45.38 -15.95 28.52
CA LYS A 228 -45.15 -15.90 29.97
C LYS A 228 -46.26 -15.17 30.75
N ASP A 229 -47.05 -14.34 30.07
CA ASP A 229 -48.17 -13.59 30.67
C ASP A 229 -49.49 -14.40 30.71
N GLN A 230 -49.55 -15.57 30.06
CA GLN A 230 -50.75 -16.41 30.00
C GLN A 230 -50.75 -17.61 30.95
N ALA A 231 -49.72 -17.75 31.80
CA ALA A 231 -49.62 -18.84 32.77
C ALA A 231 -49.62 -18.32 34.22
N SER A 232 -50.76 -17.83 34.67
CA SER A 232 -51.11 -17.75 36.10
C SER A 232 -52.56 -18.21 36.28
N PRO A 233 -52.82 -19.49 36.62
CA PRO A 233 -54.13 -19.93 37.03
C PRO A 233 -54.38 -19.49 38.47
N ASN A 234 -55.50 -18.80 38.63
CA ASN A 234 -56.18 -18.43 39.86
C ASN A 234 -56.31 -19.65 40.81
N MET A 235 -55.61 -19.64 41.94
CA MET A 235 -55.82 -20.57 43.06
C MET A 235 -55.91 -19.75 44.34
N ASP A 236 -57.08 -19.16 44.60
CA ASP A 236 -57.48 -18.68 45.92
C ASP A 236 -59.02 -18.55 45.94
N SER A 237 -59.71 -19.67 45.71
CA SER A 237 -61.16 -19.76 45.98
C SER A 237 -61.59 -21.22 46.10
N ALA A 238 -61.26 -21.85 47.23
CA ALA A 238 -61.97 -23.00 47.78
C ALA A 238 -61.26 -23.51 49.04
N ALA A 239 -61.50 -22.87 50.19
CA ALA A 239 -61.38 -23.50 51.51
C ALA A 239 -61.87 -22.54 52.60
N ASN A 240 -63.17 -22.24 52.64
CA ASN A 240 -63.82 -21.90 53.90
C ASN A 240 -65.32 -22.21 53.85
N GLU A 241 -65.64 -23.49 53.84
CA GLU A 241 -66.89 -23.99 54.37
C GLU A 241 -66.57 -25.22 55.23
N VAL A 242 -67.29 -25.30 56.35
CA VAL A 242 -67.40 -26.40 57.31
C VAL A 242 -66.54 -26.29 58.59
N SER A 243 -67.30 -26.06 59.67
CA SER A 243 -67.04 -26.22 61.12
C SER A 243 -66.53 -25.01 61.90
#